data_AF-A0A3D5AG51-F1
#
_entry.id   AF-A0A3D5AG51-F1
#
_cell.length_a   1.000
_cell.length_b   1.000
_cell.length_c   1.000
_cell.angle_alpha   90.00
_cell.angle_beta   90.00
_cell.angle_gamma   90.00
#
_symmetry.space_group_name_H-M   'P 1'
#
loop_
_entity.id
_entity.type
_entity.pdbx_description
1 polymer ?
#
loop_
_entity_poly.entity_id
_entity_poly.type
_entity_poly.pdbx_seq_one_letter_code
_entity_poly.pdbx_strand_id
1 'polypeptide(L)'
;MSASTPEAKLDTLQHLLDLVTEPLDDSPLLTQARAVAERSGDRLRFPQHFTTIALAGTTGSGKSSMFNAFTTIDRSPAGILRPTTSEPYACVWGNLYQADELLDWLGVSPRRRFTRESALDANDELALRGMILLDLP
;
A
#
# COMPACT_ATOMS: atom_id res chain seq x y z
N MET A 1 19.89 -25.54 3.68
CA MET A 1 19.17 -25.08 2.46
C MET A 1 18.77 -23.63 2.71
N SER A 2 19.41 -22.67 2.04
CA SER A 2 18.98 -21.27 2.13
C SER A 2 17.58 -21.15 1.52
N ALA A 3 16.65 -20.49 2.20
CA ALA A 3 15.32 -20.26 1.66
C ALA A 3 15.44 -19.34 0.43
N SER A 4 14.80 -19.71 -0.68
CA SER A 4 14.74 -18.85 -1.87
C SER A 4 13.94 -17.58 -1.58
N THR A 5 14.46 -16.44 -2.03
CA THR A 5 13.80 -15.14 -1.84
C THR A 5 12.50 -15.08 -2.66
N PRO A 6 11.54 -14.20 -2.29
CA PRO A 6 10.32 -14.01 -3.06
C PRO A 6 10.58 -13.66 -4.53
N GLU A 7 11.60 -12.85 -4.79
CA GLU A 7 12.02 -12.43 -6.14
C GLU A 7 12.46 -13.65 -6.95
N ALA A 8 13.38 -14.46 -6.41
CA ALA A 8 13.86 -15.67 -7.09
C ALA A 8 12.74 -16.69 -7.37
N LYS A 9 11.75 -16.79 -6.48
CA LYS A 9 10.56 -17.63 -6.68
C LYS A 9 9.67 -17.09 -7.80
N LEU A 10 9.47 -15.77 -7.84
CA LEU A 10 8.67 -15.13 -8.88
C LEU A 10 9.33 -15.28 -10.26
N ASP A 11 10.64 -15.03 -10.35
CA ASP A 11 11.41 -15.21 -11.59
C ASP A 11 11.29 -16.64 -12.11
N THR A 12 11.41 -17.63 -11.20
CA THR A 12 11.24 -19.05 -11.55
C THR A 12 9.83 -19.34 -12.07
N LEU A 13 8.80 -18.80 -11.41
CA LEU A 13 7.41 -18.99 -11.82
C LEU A 13 7.14 -18.36 -13.19
N GLN A 14 7.60 -17.14 -13.43
CA GLN A 14 7.46 -16.44 -14.71
C GLN A 14 8.17 -17.23 -15.82
N HIS A 15 9.39 -17.68 -15.57
CA HIS A 15 10.13 -18.50 -16.54
C HIS A 15 9.38 -19.79 -16.90
N LEU A 16 8.79 -20.48 -15.91
CA LEU A 16 7.96 -21.64 -16.17
C LEU A 16 6.73 -21.29 -17.02
N LEU A 17 6.04 -20.18 -16.72
CA LEU A 17 4.85 -19.73 -17.46
C LEU A 17 5.16 -19.33 -18.90
N ASP A 18 6.37 -18.86 -19.18
CA ASP A 18 6.85 -18.54 -20.53
C ASP A 18 7.19 -19.79 -21.35
N LEU A 19 7.55 -20.89 -20.68
CA LEU A 19 7.86 -22.18 -21.31
C LEU A 19 6.62 -23.02 -21.61
N VAL A 20 5.47 -22.74 -20.99
CA VAL A 20 4.24 -23.47 -21.29
C VAL A 20 3.72 -23.07 -22.66
N THR A 21 3.43 -24.07 -23.50
CA THR A 21 2.87 -23.93 -24.84
C THR A 21 1.48 -24.57 -24.92
N GLU A 22 0.71 -24.26 -25.97
CA GLU A 22 -0.54 -24.96 -26.29
C GLU A 22 -0.37 -26.50 -26.31
N PRO A 23 -1.35 -27.29 -25.81
CA PRO A 23 -2.74 -26.88 -25.48
C PRO A 23 -2.96 -26.52 -24.01
N LEU A 24 -1.89 -26.39 -23.21
CA LEU A 24 -2.03 -26.21 -21.76
C LEU A 24 -2.46 -24.79 -21.35
N ASP A 25 -2.37 -23.81 -22.24
CA ASP A 25 -2.60 -22.38 -21.94
C ASP A 25 -3.96 -22.07 -21.30
N ASP A 26 -5.02 -22.79 -21.68
CA ASP A 26 -6.37 -22.60 -21.11
C ASP A 26 -6.59 -23.32 -19.77
N SER A 27 -5.54 -23.91 -19.19
CA SER A 27 -5.62 -24.57 -17.89
C SER A 27 -5.98 -23.58 -16.78
N PRO A 28 -7.03 -23.82 -15.97
CA PRO A 28 -7.36 -23.00 -14.81
C PRO A 28 -6.18 -22.79 -13.84
N LEU A 29 -5.28 -23.77 -13.75
CA LEU A 29 -4.07 -23.69 -12.94
C LEU A 29 -3.09 -22.63 -13.48
N LEU A 30 -2.90 -22.56 -14.80
CA LEU A 30 -2.03 -21.56 -15.42
C LEU A 30 -2.62 -20.17 -15.31
N THR A 31 -3.94 -20.03 -15.48
CA THR A 31 -4.63 -18.76 -15.24
C THR A 31 -4.40 -18.27 -13.82
N GLN A 32 -4.53 -19.16 -12.82
CA GLN A 32 -4.25 -18.81 -11.43
C GLN A 32 -2.77 -18.48 -11.19
N ALA A 33 -1.85 -19.24 -11.79
CA ALA A 33 -0.42 -19.01 -11.67
C ALA A 33 0.00 -17.68 -12.29
N ARG A 34 -0.50 -17.32 -13.47
CA ARG A 34 -0.31 -16.00 -14.10
C ARG A 34 -0.84 -14.89 -13.20
N ALA A 35 -2.06 -15.03 -12.67
CA ALA A 35 -2.63 -14.05 -11.75
C ALA A 35 -1.85 -13.89 -10.42
N VAL A 36 -1.18 -14.95 -9.94
CA VAL A 36 -0.29 -14.87 -8.77
C VAL A 36 1.03 -14.19 -9.15
N ALA A 37 1.61 -14.54 -10.30
CA ALA A 37 2.85 -13.95 -10.79
C ALA A 37 2.69 -12.44 -11.02
N GLU A 38 1.60 -12.02 -11.68
CA GLU A 38 1.24 -10.61 -11.88
C GLU A 38 1.11 -9.87 -10.55
N ARG A 39 0.26 -10.34 -9.63
CA ARG A 39 0.06 -9.68 -8.32
C ARG A 39 1.34 -9.63 -7.47
N SER A 40 2.17 -10.66 -7.55
CA SER A 40 3.43 -10.71 -6.80
C SER A 40 4.46 -9.76 -7.40
N GLY A 41 4.55 -9.70 -8.73
CA GLY A 41 5.40 -8.74 -9.44
C GLY A 41 4.98 -7.30 -9.18
N ASP A 42 3.68 -7.04 -9.23
CA ASP A 42 3.09 -5.75 -8.87
C ASP A 42 3.49 -5.33 -7.46
N ARG A 43 3.47 -6.23 -6.48
CA ARG A 43 3.87 -5.90 -5.11
C ARG A 43 5.38 -5.71 -4.96
N LEU A 44 6.17 -6.60 -5.57
CA LEU A 44 7.63 -6.60 -5.41
C LEU A 44 8.32 -5.44 -6.13
N ARG A 45 7.65 -4.79 -7.09
CA ARG A 45 8.19 -3.59 -7.76
C ARG A 45 8.32 -2.38 -6.83
N PHE A 46 7.52 -2.33 -5.75
CA PHE A 46 7.55 -1.20 -4.83
C PHE A 46 8.72 -1.28 -3.86
N PRO A 47 9.38 -0.15 -3.54
CA PRO A 47 10.47 -0.16 -2.59
C PRO A 47 10.04 -0.70 -1.22
N GLN A 48 10.81 -1.66 -0.70
CA GLN A 48 10.53 -2.29 0.60
C GLN A 48 10.80 -1.38 1.80
N HIS A 49 11.33 -0.18 1.58
CA HIS A 49 11.58 0.79 2.65
C HIS A 49 10.30 1.51 3.12
N PHE A 50 9.18 1.37 2.40
CA PHE A 50 7.91 1.89 2.87
C PHE A 50 7.30 0.97 3.92
N THR A 51 6.97 1.55 5.08
CA THR A 51 6.19 0.88 6.12
C THR A 51 4.78 1.43 6.12
N THR A 52 3.84 0.64 5.62
CA THR A 52 2.41 1.02 5.55
C THR A 52 1.66 0.51 6.79
N ILE A 53 1.00 1.41 7.50
CA ILE A 53 0.16 1.13 8.67
C ILE A 53 -1.28 1.46 8.28
N ALA A 54 -2.20 0.51 8.41
CA ALA A 54 -3.61 0.73 8.12
C ALA A 54 -4.45 0.70 9.40
N LEU A 55 -5.26 1.75 9.60
CA LEU A 55 -6.26 1.78 10.66
C LEU A 55 -7.54 1.08 10.15
N ALA A 56 -7.83 -0.09 10.71
CA ALA A 56 -8.98 -0.91 10.35
C ALA A 56 -9.92 -1.10 11.55
N GLY A 57 -11.22 -1.26 11.28
CA GLY A 57 -12.24 -1.36 12.33
C GLY A 57 -13.61 -0.89 11.86
N THR A 58 -14.62 -1.13 12.71
CA THR A 58 -16.00 -0.78 12.39
C THR A 58 -16.19 0.73 12.27
N THR A 59 -17.12 1.17 11.44
CA THR A 59 -17.41 2.60 11.33
C THR A 59 -17.94 3.14 12.66
N GLY A 60 -17.45 4.31 13.06
CA GLY A 60 -17.74 4.92 14.36
C GLY A 60 -16.77 4.51 15.49
N SER A 61 -15.80 3.62 15.23
CA SER A 61 -14.77 3.25 16.20
C SER A 61 -13.70 4.33 16.44
N GLY A 62 -13.74 5.42 15.66
CA GLY A 62 -12.79 6.54 15.78
C GLY A 62 -11.52 6.44 14.94
N LYS A 63 -11.45 5.54 13.93
CA LYS A 63 -10.29 5.40 13.03
C LYS A 63 -9.83 6.73 12.43
N SER A 64 -10.76 7.48 11.85
CA SER A 64 -10.48 8.78 11.25
C SER A 64 -10.08 9.83 12.28
N SER A 65 -10.63 9.78 13.50
CA SER A 65 -10.20 10.65 14.60
C SER A 65 -8.76 10.36 15.02
N MET A 66 -8.38 9.08 15.10
CA MET A 66 -7.01 8.65 15.41
C MET A 66 -6.04 9.01 14.28
N PHE A 67 -6.46 8.85 13.02
CA PHE A 67 -5.71 9.32 11.86
C PHE A 67 -5.44 10.83 11.94
N ASN A 68 -6.46 11.64 12.18
CA ASN A 68 -6.31 13.10 12.30
C ASN A 68 -5.38 13.47 13.45
N ALA A 69 -5.49 12.78 14.59
CA ALA A 69 -4.62 13.02 15.74
C ALA A 69 -3.15 12.73 15.43
N PHE A 70 -2.84 11.61 14.76
CA PHE A 70 -1.46 11.26 14.40
C PHE A 70 -0.86 12.08 13.26
N THR A 71 -1.71 12.55 12.36
CA THR A 71 -1.25 13.28 11.18
C THR A 71 -1.28 14.79 11.37
N THR A 72 -1.97 15.28 12.41
CA THR A 72 -2.27 16.71 12.63
C THR A 72 -2.98 17.33 11.41
N ILE A 73 -3.71 16.49 10.65
CA ILE A 73 -4.49 16.91 9.48
C ILE A 73 -5.94 17.02 9.92
N ASP A 74 -6.46 18.25 9.96
CA ASP A 74 -7.86 18.54 10.31
C ASP A 74 -8.90 18.12 9.24
N ARG A 75 -8.50 17.29 8.26
CA ARG A 75 -9.25 17.10 7.01
C ARG A 75 -9.72 15.68 6.70
N SER A 76 -9.44 14.64 7.51
CA SER A 76 -10.26 13.42 7.41
C SER A 76 -11.58 13.71 8.14
N PRO A 77 -12.74 13.79 7.46
CA PRO A 77 -13.98 14.14 8.12
C PRO A 77 -14.39 13.04 9.12
N ALA A 78 -14.09 13.26 10.40
CA ALA A 78 -14.57 12.41 11.50
C ALA A 78 -16.01 12.82 11.86
N GLY A 79 -16.98 12.50 11.01
CA GLY A 79 -18.38 12.88 11.17
C GLY A 79 -19.24 11.78 11.79
N ILE A 80 -19.93 12.08 12.90
CA ILE A 80 -20.94 11.25 13.58
C ILE A 80 -22.21 11.00 12.72
N LEU A 81 -22.30 11.59 11.53
CA LEU A 81 -23.32 11.36 10.51
C LEU A 81 -22.63 10.77 9.27
N ARG A 82 -22.52 9.43 9.19
CA ARG A 82 -21.81 8.74 8.10
C ARG A 82 -22.20 9.31 6.73
N PRO A 83 -21.21 9.59 5.89
CA PRO A 83 -21.04 8.70 4.78
C PRO A 83 -19.68 8.03 4.93
N THR A 84 -19.71 6.70 4.94
CA THR A 84 -18.55 5.82 4.77
C THR A 84 -17.53 6.45 3.84
N THR A 85 -16.30 6.63 4.31
CA THR A 85 -15.15 6.86 3.43
C THR A 85 -15.24 5.78 2.36
N SER A 86 -15.63 6.10 1.13
CA SER A 86 -15.69 5.11 0.05
C SER A 86 -14.28 4.84 -0.50
N GLU A 87 -13.33 5.68 -0.14
CA GLU A 87 -11.95 5.69 -0.62
C GLU A 87 -11.00 5.98 0.54
N PRO A 88 -9.82 5.33 0.58
CA PRO A 88 -8.84 5.51 1.65
C PRO A 88 -8.17 6.89 1.62
N TYR A 89 -7.68 7.34 2.78
CA TYR A 89 -6.74 8.47 2.91
C TYR A 89 -5.34 7.97 3.25
N ALA A 90 -4.31 8.71 2.85
CA ALA A 90 -2.92 8.42 3.20
C ALA A 90 -2.19 9.66 3.72
N CYS A 91 -1.41 9.47 4.78
CA CYS A 91 -0.39 10.42 5.21
C CYS A 91 0.99 9.78 5.05
N VAL A 92 1.92 10.49 4.42
CA VAL A 92 3.29 10.05 4.15
C VAL A 92 4.26 10.88 4.95
N TRP A 93 5.16 10.19 5.64
CA TRP A 93 6.28 10.79 6.34
C TRP A 93 7.51 10.79 5.43
N GLY A 94 7.90 11.98 4.95
CA GLY A 94 9.00 12.15 3.99
C GLY A 94 8.52 12.43 2.57
N ASN A 95 9.32 12.09 1.56
CA ASN A 95 9.08 12.51 0.18
C ASN A 95 7.91 11.74 -0.46
N LEU A 96 6.79 12.43 -0.69
CA LEU A 96 5.58 11.87 -1.31
C LEU A 96 5.80 11.32 -2.71
N TYR A 97 6.69 11.93 -3.51
CA TYR A 97 6.96 11.48 -4.88
C TYR A 97 7.49 10.04 -4.93
N GLN A 98 8.14 9.58 -3.86
CA GLN A 98 8.63 8.21 -3.78
C GLN A 98 7.50 7.21 -3.46
N ALA A 99 6.40 7.67 -2.84
CA ALA A 99 5.27 6.85 -2.42
C ALA A 99 4.11 6.85 -3.40
N ASP A 100 4.10 7.74 -4.42
CA ASP A 100 2.95 7.93 -5.32
C ASP A 100 2.53 6.64 -6.03
N GLU A 101 3.47 5.90 -6.61
CA GLU A 101 3.17 4.67 -7.34
C GLU A 101 2.58 3.58 -6.42
N LEU A 102 3.08 3.49 -5.18
CA LEU A 102 2.56 2.59 -4.16
C LEU A 102 1.14 3.02 -3.74
N LEU A 103 0.89 4.31 -3.59
CA LEU A 103 -0.42 4.85 -3.22
C LEU A 103 -1.44 4.74 -4.35
N ASP A 104 -1.02 4.83 -5.61
CA ASP A 104 -1.84 4.52 -6.78
C ASP A 104 -2.27 3.04 -6.75
N TRP A 105 -1.33 2.13 -6.50
CA TRP A 105 -1.63 0.70 -6.38
C TRP A 105 -2.53 0.37 -5.20
N LEU A 106 -2.40 1.08 -4.08
CA LEU A 106 -3.29 0.97 -2.92
C LEU A 106 -4.67 1.64 -3.13
N GLY A 107 -4.90 2.30 -4.25
CA GLY A 107 -6.18 2.94 -4.58
C GLY A 107 -6.46 4.24 -3.82
N VAL A 108 -5.42 4.93 -3.33
CA VAL A 108 -5.56 6.23 -2.64
C VAL A 108 -5.51 7.34 -3.68
N SER A 109 -6.60 8.08 -3.90
CA SER A 109 -6.60 9.17 -4.87
C SER A 109 -5.65 10.31 -4.50
N PRO A 110 -5.02 11.01 -5.46
CA PRO A 110 -4.05 12.07 -5.16
C PRO A 110 -4.57 13.18 -4.23
N ARG A 111 -5.87 13.49 -4.29
CA ARG A 111 -6.53 14.49 -3.42
C ARG A 111 -6.63 14.07 -1.95
N ARG A 112 -6.40 12.79 -1.66
CA ARG A 112 -6.48 12.16 -0.33
C ARG A 112 -5.10 11.74 0.19
N ARG A 113 -4.03 12.15 -0.49
CA ARG A 113 -2.65 11.95 -0.07
C ARG A 113 -2.14 13.22 0.58
N PHE A 114 -1.50 13.07 1.73
CA PHE A 114 -0.92 14.16 2.47
C PHE A 114 0.50 13.84 2.86
N THR A 115 1.31 14.88 3.00
CA THR A 115 2.70 14.75 3.43
C THR A 115 2.86 15.46 4.76
N ARG A 116 3.54 14.81 5.69
CA ARG A 116 3.95 15.42 6.93
C ARG A 116 5.45 15.72 6.87
N GLU A 117 5.77 16.95 6.47
CA GLU A 117 7.10 17.56 6.57
C GLU A 117 7.07 18.61 7.69
N SER A 118 7.41 18.23 8.92
CA SER A 118 7.65 19.23 9.97
C SER A 118 9.09 19.71 9.88
N ALA A 119 9.28 20.97 9.50
CA ALA A 119 10.57 21.65 9.62
C ALA A 119 10.96 21.91 11.09
N LEU A 120 10.00 21.80 12.02
CA LEU A 120 10.15 22.09 13.44
C LEU A 120 10.44 20.83 14.28
N ASP A 121 10.01 19.65 13.82
CA ASP A 121 10.21 18.34 14.49
C ASP A 121 11.19 17.43 13.73
N ALA A 122 11.98 18.02 12.83
CA ALA A 122 12.79 17.32 11.84
C ALA A 122 13.76 16.27 12.43
N ASN A 123 14.13 16.37 13.71
CA ASN A 123 15.02 15.40 14.36
C ASN A 123 14.27 14.20 14.96
N ASP A 124 13.11 14.43 15.57
CA ASP A 124 12.29 13.39 16.20
C ASP A 124 11.56 12.53 15.16
N GLU A 125 11.33 13.11 13.98
CA GLU A 125 10.52 12.52 12.93
C GLU A 125 11.33 11.86 11.81
N LEU A 126 12.67 11.92 11.85
CA LEU A 126 13.57 11.22 10.93
C LEU A 126 13.32 9.71 10.94
N ALA A 127 13.08 9.14 12.12
CA ALA A 127 12.80 7.71 12.30
C ALA A 127 11.52 7.25 11.61
N LEU A 128 10.64 8.19 11.28
CA LEU A 128 9.35 7.93 10.65
C LEU A 128 9.40 8.09 9.13
N ARG A 129 10.54 8.50 8.55
CA ARG A 129 10.68 8.60 7.09
C ARG A 129 10.43 7.24 6.42
N GLY A 130 9.59 7.24 5.40
CA GLY A 130 9.13 6.02 4.73
C GLY A 130 7.89 5.40 5.38
N MET A 131 7.36 5.97 6.46
CA MET A 131 6.05 5.54 6.96
C MET A 131 4.90 6.10 6.12
N ILE A 132 3.87 5.28 5.97
CA ILE A 132 2.59 5.63 5.35
C ILE A 132 1.49 5.19 6.30
N LEU A 133 0.69 6.12 6.81
CA LEU A 133 -0.52 5.81 7.58
C LEU A 133 -1.72 5.86 6.65
N LEU A 134 -2.59 4.86 6.70
CA LEU A 134 -3.82 4.76 5.93
C LEU A 134 -5.04 4.81 6.85
N ASP A 135 -6.01 5.64 6.50
CA ASP A 135 -7.38 5.56 7.04
C ASP A 135 -8.25 4.83 6.01
N LEU A 136 -8.66 3.61 6.36
CA LEU A 136 -9.51 2.78 5.51
C LEU A 136 -11.00 3.01 5.85
N PRO A 137 -11.92 2.80 4.89
CA PRO A 137 -13.37 2.75 5.12
C PRO A 137 -13.78 1.99 6.40
#